data_AF-A0A8R2ACJ5-F1
#
_entry.id   AF-A0A8R2ACJ5-F1
#
_cell.length_a   1.000
_cell.length_b   1.000
_cell.length_c   1.000
_cell.angle_alpha   90.00
_cell.angle_beta   90.00
_cell.angle_gamma   90.00
#
_symmetry.space_group_name_H-M   'P 1'
#
loop_
_entity.id
_entity.type
_entity.pdbx_description
1 polymer ?
#
loop_
_entity_poly.entity_id
_entity_poly.type
_entity_poly.pdbx_seq_one_letter_code
_entity_poly.pdbx_strand_id
1 'polypeptide(L)'
;MHYNNLITNSFVVCSILLFSVPQSFNQNVGPTVKMTNGQVWPKPVLQHIYDEYLTFEPENFHFNITGYSCDDLQDAFKRYNSMLFLKATKAFKQNTSLSMDLIIGKMEVLNVQMTNPCENYPSLNMDEKYEIKINNSSGLLLASSIWGILRGLETFSQLIYLGTD
;
A
#
# COMPACT_ATOMS: atom_id res chain seq x y z
N MET A 1 -70.83 -50.01 -45.83
CA MET A 1 -70.16 -49.03 -46.72
C MET A 1 -69.59 -47.94 -45.86
N HIS A 2 -68.35 -47.58 -46.13
CA HIS A 2 -67.50 -46.65 -45.38
C HIS A 2 -68.15 -45.27 -45.16
N TYR A 3 -67.88 -44.65 -44.01
CA TYR A 3 -67.11 -43.41 -44.02
C TYR A 3 -66.50 -43.12 -42.64
N ASN A 4 -65.17 -42.98 -42.64
CA ASN A 4 -64.32 -42.59 -41.52
C ASN A 4 -64.53 -41.12 -41.18
N ASN A 5 -64.53 -40.76 -39.91
CA ASN A 5 -64.18 -39.41 -39.47
C ASN A 5 -63.28 -39.52 -38.22
N LEU A 6 -61.99 -39.75 -38.47
CA LEU A 6 -60.95 -39.55 -37.48
C LEU A 6 -60.64 -38.05 -37.45
N ILE A 7 -61.18 -37.34 -36.47
CA ILE A 7 -60.77 -35.98 -36.15
C ILE A 7 -59.39 -36.08 -35.50
N THR A 8 -58.36 -35.72 -36.26
CA THR A 8 -56.98 -35.62 -35.77
C THR A 8 -56.84 -34.35 -34.93
N ASN A 9 -56.83 -34.47 -33.60
CA ASN A 9 -56.34 -33.42 -32.72
C ASN A 9 -54.81 -33.45 -32.73
N SER A 10 -54.20 -32.64 -33.58
CA SER A 10 -52.75 -32.44 -33.57
C SER A 10 -52.38 -31.43 -32.48
N PHE A 11 -51.99 -31.91 -31.30
CA PHE A 11 -51.31 -31.09 -30.30
C PHE A 11 -49.85 -30.89 -30.73
N VAL A 12 -49.52 -29.69 -31.21
CA VAL A 12 -48.14 -29.29 -31.46
C VAL A 12 -47.51 -28.92 -30.12
N VAL A 13 -46.78 -29.86 -29.51
CA VAL A 13 -45.95 -29.57 -28.34
C VAL A 13 -44.66 -28.91 -28.85
N CYS A 14 -44.61 -27.58 -28.79
CA CYS A 14 -43.39 -26.83 -29.06
C CYS A 14 -42.44 -27.00 -27.86
N SER A 15 -41.57 -28.00 -27.92
CA SER A 15 -40.49 -28.16 -26.94
C SER A 15 -39.42 -27.10 -27.21
N ILE A 16 -39.52 -25.97 -26.50
CA ILE A 16 -38.43 -24.99 -26.44
C ILE A 16 -37.29 -25.65 -25.67
N LEU A 17 -36.29 -26.15 -26.39
CA LEU A 17 -35.02 -26.57 -25.81
C LEU A 17 -34.31 -25.31 -25.31
N LEU A 18 -34.54 -24.98 -24.04
CA LEU A 18 -33.73 -24.01 -23.31
C LEU A 18 -32.34 -24.63 -23.13
N PHE A 19 -31.47 -24.44 -24.12
CA PHE A 19 -30.04 -24.63 -23.91
C PHE A 19 -29.60 -23.58 -22.90
N SER A 20 -29.25 -24.02 -21.70
CA SER A 20 -28.58 -23.17 -20.72
C SER A 20 -27.23 -22.77 -21.33
N VAL A 21 -27.15 -21.52 -21.81
CA VAL A 21 -25.86 -20.91 -22.12
C VAL A 21 -25.10 -20.88 -20.79
N PRO A 22 -23.94 -21.55 -20.66
CA PRO A 22 -23.14 -21.39 -19.47
C PRO A 22 -22.74 -19.92 -19.40
N GLN A 23 -23.31 -19.21 -18.43
CA GLN A 23 -22.94 -17.85 -18.14
C GLN A 23 -21.46 -17.86 -17.79
N SER A 24 -20.62 -17.42 -18.73
CA SER A 24 -19.20 -17.24 -18.51
C SER A 24 -19.03 -16.11 -17.49
N PHE A 25 -19.04 -16.46 -16.20
CA PHE A 25 -18.66 -15.54 -15.14
C PHE A 25 -17.17 -15.27 -15.33
N ASN A 26 -16.84 -14.09 -15.84
CA ASN A 26 -15.47 -13.63 -15.91
C ASN A 26 -15.02 -13.33 -14.46
N GLN A 27 -14.50 -14.35 -13.79
CA GLN A 27 -14.28 -14.36 -12.34
C GLN A 27 -13.07 -13.51 -11.90
N ASN A 28 -12.43 -12.79 -12.83
CA ASN A 28 -11.26 -11.95 -12.57
C ASN A 28 -11.57 -10.47 -12.86
N VAL A 29 -12.58 -9.93 -12.18
CA VAL A 29 -12.76 -8.47 -12.10
C VAL A 29 -11.79 -7.92 -11.05
N GLY A 30 -10.63 -7.45 -11.51
CA GLY A 30 -9.65 -6.81 -10.64
C GLY A 30 -8.34 -6.51 -11.37
N PRO A 31 -7.47 -5.65 -10.79
CA PRO A 31 -6.15 -5.41 -11.33
C PRO A 31 -5.39 -6.74 -11.45
N THR A 32 -4.86 -7.02 -12.64
CA THR A 32 -4.01 -8.20 -12.89
C THR A 32 -2.73 -8.16 -12.05
N VAL A 33 -2.28 -6.95 -11.70
CA VAL A 33 -1.10 -6.73 -10.88
C VAL A 33 -1.49 -6.79 -9.40
N LYS A 34 -0.88 -7.73 -8.67
CA LYS A 34 -0.96 -7.79 -7.20
C LYS A 34 0.05 -6.81 -6.62
N MET A 35 -0.38 -6.05 -5.62
CA MET A 35 0.50 -5.13 -4.90
C MET A 35 1.53 -5.93 -4.11
N THR A 36 2.78 -5.59 -4.29
CA THR A 36 3.90 -6.14 -3.54
C THR A 36 3.94 -5.54 -2.13
N ASN A 37 4.14 -6.36 -1.11
CA ASN A 37 4.26 -5.90 0.28
C ASN A 37 5.61 -5.22 0.48
N GLY A 38 5.61 -4.01 1.05
CA GLY A 38 6.84 -3.30 1.42
C GLY A 38 7.66 -2.71 0.28
N GLN A 39 7.27 -2.92 -0.99
CA GLN A 39 7.96 -2.29 -2.11
C GLN A 39 7.48 -0.86 -2.32
N VAL A 40 8.43 -0.01 -2.72
CA VAL A 40 8.20 1.42 -2.91
C VAL A 40 7.71 1.68 -4.34
N TRP A 41 6.64 2.45 -4.45
CA TRP A 41 6.12 3.01 -5.70
C TRP A 41 5.86 4.52 -5.58
N PRO A 42 6.42 5.37 -6.46
CA PRO A 42 7.32 5.03 -7.56
C PRO A 42 8.66 4.47 -7.07
N LYS A 43 9.30 3.61 -7.89
CA LYS A 43 10.59 3.01 -7.52
C LYS A 43 11.67 4.09 -7.35
N PRO A 44 12.39 4.15 -6.22
CA PRO A 44 13.50 5.08 -6.04
C PRO A 44 14.57 4.91 -7.10
N VAL A 45 15.29 6.00 -7.41
CA VAL A 45 16.39 5.99 -8.39
C VAL A 45 17.48 5.00 -7.98
N LEU A 46 17.78 4.93 -6.68
CA LEU A 46 18.71 3.98 -6.09
C LEU A 46 18.08 3.39 -4.83
N GLN A 47 18.15 2.06 -4.70
CA GLN A 47 17.63 1.35 -3.53
C GLN A 47 18.53 0.15 -3.23
N HIS A 48 18.96 0.06 -1.97
CA HIS A 48 19.64 -1.10 -1.41
C HIS A 48 18.75 -1.69 -0.31
N ILE A 49 18.44 -2.97 -0.41
CA ILE A 49 17.58 -3.71 0.53
C ILE A 49 18.39 -4.89 1.05
N TYR A 50 18.16 -5.25 2.31
CA TYR A 50 18.77 -6.38 2.99
C TYR A 50 17.67 -7.31 3.52
N ASP A 51 18.00 -8.59 3.72
CA ASP A 51 17.07 -9.60 4.26
C ASP A 51 17.01 -9.54 5.80
N GLU A 52 16.85 -8.33 6.35
CA GLU A 52 16.77 -8.04 7.78
C GLU A 52 15.60 -7.11 8.06
N TYR A 53 14.87 -7.37 9.15
CA TYR A 53 13.63 -6.65 9.47
C TYR A 53 13.67 -6.01 10.85
N LEU A 54 12.95 -4.90 10.99
CA LEU A 54 12.72 -4.23 12.26
C LEU A 54 11.24 -4.29 12.62
N THR A 55 10.96 -4.53 13.89
CA THR A 55 9.60 -4.36 14.40
C THR A 55 9.25 -2.88 14.46
N PHE A 56 8.00 -2.57 14.13
CA PHE A 56 7.48 -1.21 14.10
C PHE A 56 6.17 -1.14 14.87
N GLU A 57 6.14 -0.32 15.91
CA GLU A 57 4.96 -0.11 16.76
C GLU A 57 4.58 1.38 16.69
N PRO A 58 3.48 1.74 16.02
CA PRO A 58 3.11 3.15 15.85
C PRO A 58 2.90 3.91 17.16
N GLU A 59 2.54 3.22 18.25
CA GLU A 59 2.32 3.83 19.57
C GLU A 59 3.62 4.31 20.22
N ASN A 60 4.73 3.63 19.93
CA ASN A 60 6.06 3.94 20.45
C ASN A 60 6.93 4.72 19.46
N PHE A 61 6.46 4.84 18.21
CA PHE A 61 7.16 5.53 17.14
C PHE A 61 6.94 7.04 17.16
N HIS A 62 8.00 7.81 16.89
CA HIS A 62 7.89 9.26 16.67
C HIS A 62 8.86 9.77 15.60
N PHE A 63 8.47 10.87 14.95
CA PHE A 63 9.37 11.65 14.10
C PHE A 63 10.16 12.63 14.97
N ASN A 64 11.48 12.70 14.77
CA ASN A 64 12.34 13.66 15.45
C ASN A 64 12.90 14.67 14.44
N ILE A 65 12.78 15.97 14.73
CA ILE A 65 13.31 17.01 13.85
C ILE A 65 14.75 17.32 14.24
N THR A 66 15.69 17.10 13.33
CA THR A 66 17.13 17.33 13.57
C THR A 66 17.71 18.48 12.73
N GLY A 67 16.87 19.18 11.95
CA GLY A 67 17.24 20.31 11.12
C GLY A 67 16.21 21.44 11.17
N TYR A 68 16.01 22.13 10.04
CA TYR A 68 14.98 23.15 9.92
C TYR A 68 13.57 22.55 10.06
N SER A 69 12.63 23.37 10.52
CA SER A 69 11.24 23.00 10.76
C SER A 69 10.30 24.08 10.22
N CYS A 70 9.08 23.67 9.87
CA CYS A 70 7.96 24.54 9.54
C CYS A 70 6.64 23.84 9.85
N ASP A 71 5.54 24.57 9.69
CA ASP A 71 4.16 24.10 9.79
C ASP A 71 3.86 22.95 8.81
N ASP A 72 4.25 23.06 7.54
CA ASP A 72 4.06 22.01 6.54
C ASP A 72 4.68 20.67 6.97
N LEU A 73 5.88 20.72 7.57
CA LEU A 73 6.56 19.54 8.08
C LEU A 73 5.80 18.92 9.27
N GLN A 74 5.33 19.75 10.19
CA GLN A 74 4.59 19.29 11.36
C GLN A 74 3.23 18.67 10.96
N ASP A 75 2.54 19.27 9.99
CA ASP A 75 1.28 18.73 9.47
C ASP A 75 1.50 17.45 8.67
N ALA A 76 2.61 17.34 7.95
CA ALA A 76 3.03 16.08 7.35
C ALA A 76 3.21 14.99 8.41
N PHE A 77 3.89 15.27 9.52
CA PHE A 77 4.07 14.29 10.60
C PHE A 77 2.74 13.83 11.20
N LYS A 78 1.79 14.76 11.44
CA LYS A 78 0.44 14.39 11.91
C LYS A 78 -0.24 13.42 10.94
N ARG A 79 -0.18 13.73 9.63
CA ARG A 79 -0.78 12.89 8.58
C ARG A 79 -0.13 11.51 8.53
N TYR A 80 1.20 11.43 8.48
CA TYR A 80 1.90 10.15 8.37
C TYR A 80 1.76 9.31 9.65
N ASN A 81 1.79 9.90 10.84
CA ASN A 81 1.49 9.18 12.08
C ASN A 81 0.09 8.56 12.03
N SER A 82 -0.92 9.34 11.63
CA SER A 82 -2.29 8.83 11.49
C SER A 82 -2.36 7.67 10.49
N MET A 83 -1.70 7.80 9.33
CA MET A 83 -1.68 6.76 8.31
C MET A 83 -1.01 5.47 8.80
N LEU A 84 0.14 5.58 9.49
CA LEU A 84 0.86 4.43 10.05
C LEU A 84 0.05 3.73 11.16
N PHE A 85 -0.60 4.51 12.04
CA PHE A 85 -1.50 3.96 13.05
C PHE A 85 -2.70 3.23 12.45
N LEU A 86 -3.33 3.81 11.42
CA LEU A 86 -4.43 3.16 10.69
C LEU A 86 -3.99 1.88 9.96
N LYS A 87 -2.75 1.84 9.47
CA LYS A 87 -2.17 0.65 8.83
C LYS A 87 -2.00 -0.49 9.83
N ALA A 88 -1.45 -0.19 11.01
CA ALA A 88 -1.25 -1.19 12.07
C ALA A 88 -2.58 -1.68 12.67
N THR A 89 -3.55 -0.80 12.91
CA THR A 89 -4.85 -1.20 13.49
C THR A 89 -5.67 -2.12 12.58
N LYS A 90 -5.55 -1.98 11.25
CA LYS A 90 -6.13 -2.93 10.29
C LYS A 90 -5.50 -4.32 10.37
N ALA A 91 -4.26 -4.42 10.85
CA ALA A 91 -3.47 -5.65 10.92
C ALA A 91 -3.87 -6.56 12.08
N PHE A 92 -4.30 -6.00 13.21
CA PHE A 92 -4.68 -6.77 14.42
C PHE A 92 -5.82 -7.79 14.20
N LYS A 93 -6.40 -7.86 13.00
CA LYS A 93 -7.37 -8.89 12.60
C LYS A 93 -6.75 -10.12 11.95
N GLN A 94 -5.45 -10.14 11.66
CA GLN A 94 -4.76 -11.25 11.01
C GLN A 94 -3.58 -11.69 11.88
N ASN A 95 -3.70 -12.91 12.44
CA ASN A 95 -2.60 -13.56 13.14
C ASN A 95 -1.73 -14.28 12.10
N THR A 96 -0.61 -13.67 11.72
CA THR A 96 0.45 -14.34 10.94
C THR A 96 1.71 -14.43 11.77
N SER A 97 2.34 -15.60 11.74
CA SER A 97 3.55 -15.91 12.50
C SER A 97 4.77 -15.60 11.65
N LEU A 98 5.27 -14.36 11.72
CA LEU A 98 6.57 -14.04 11.12
C LEU A 98 7.67 -14.94 11.71
N SER A 99 8.57 -15.43 10.87
CA SER A 99 9.81 -16.04 11.31
C SER A 99 10.61 -15.01 12.12
N MET A 100 10.77 -15.26 13.41
CA MET A 100 11.49 -14.38 14.34
C MET A 100 12.99 -14.27 14.03
N ASP A 101 13.54 -15.16 13.19
CA ASP A 101 14.98 -15.30 12.99
C ASP A 101 15.62 -14.15 12.19
N LEU A 102 14.82 -13.38 11.45
CA LEU A 102 15.28 -12.24 10.64
C LEU A 102 15.00 -10.87 11.28
N ILE A 103 14.40 -10.85 12.47
CA ILE A 103 14.07 -9.62 13.20
C ILE A 103 15.30 -9.19 14.01
N ILE A 104 15.94 -8.09 13.62
CA ILE A 104 17.21 -7.64 14.23
C ILE A 104 17.05 -6.54 15.28
N GLY A 105 15.84 -5.99 15.43
CA GLY A 105 15.58 -4.89 16.36
C GLY A 105 14.20 -4.28 16.22
N LYS A 106 14.03 -3.12 16.87
CA LYS A 106 12.80 -2.32 16.87
C LYS A 106 13.14 -0.89 16.44
N MET A 107 12.30 -0.33 15.57
CA MET A 107 12.43 1.05 15.12
C MET A 107 11.45 1.96 15.88
N GLU A 108 11.99 2.90 16.64
CA GLU A 108 11.20 3.82 17.47
C GLU A 108 11.27 5.27 17.00
N VAL A 109 12.28 5.63 16.20
CA VAL A 109 12.47 7.01 15.75
C VAL A 109 12.91 7.10 14.29
N LEU A 110 12.29 8.03 13.57
CA LEU A 110 12.82 8.53 12.29
C LEU A 110 13.32 9.96 12.50
N ASN A 111 14.63 10.15 12.40
CA ASN A 111 15.23 11.48 12.41
C ASN A 111 15.03 12.13 11.05
N VAL A 112 14.41 13.30 11.02
CA VAL A 112 14.09 14.04 9.80
C VAL A 112 14.96 15.29 9.78
N GLN A 113 15.93 15.28 8.87
CA GLN A 113 16.92 16.33 8.72
C GLN A 113 16.68 17.08 7.41
N MET A 114 16.15 18.30 7.54
CA MET A 114 16.03 19.23 6.43
C MET A 114 17.13 20.28 6.54
N THR A 115 17.96 20.41 5.51
CA THR A 115 19.18 21.24 5.60
C THR A 115 18.96 22.72 5.29
N ASN A 116 17.86 23.08 4.62
CA ASN A 116 17.49 24.47 4.34
C ASN A 116 16.15 24.84 4.99
N PRO A 117 15.86 26.14 5.20
CA PRO A 117 14.53 26.59 5.59
C PRO A 117 13.44 26.16 4.61
N CYS A 118 12.19 26.08 5.07
CA CYS A 118 11.07 25.71 4.21
C CYS A 118 10.82 26.76 3.12
N GLU A 119 10.42 26.27 1.95
CA GLU A 119 9.91 27.06 0.85
C GLU A 119 8.38 27.14 0.94
N ASN A 120 7.79 28.28 0.56
CA ASN A 120 6.34 28.48 0.71
C ASN A 120 5.52 27.83 -0.42
N TYR A 121 6.05 27.83 -1.64
CA TYR A 121 5.31 27.37 -2.82
C TYR A 121 6.18 26.46 -3.67
N PRO A 122 5.60 25.40 -4.26
CA PRO A 122 6.33 24.52 -5.16
C PRO A 122 6.71 25.26 -6.45
N SER A 123 7.81 24.87 -7.05
CA SER A 123 8.29 25.43 -8.32
C SER A 123 8.85 24.34 -9.22
N LEU A 124 9.00 24.63 -10.53
CA LEU A 124 9.55 23.67 -11.49
C LEU A 124 11.00 23.25 -11.17
N ASN A 125 11.73 24.10 -10.44
CA ASN A 125 13.13 23.87 -10.09
C ASN A 125 13.31 23.53 -8.60
N MET A 126 12.22 23.14 -7.92
CA MET A 126 12.28 22.76 -6.51
C MET A 126 13.04 21.44 -6.34
N ASP A 127 13.78 21.29 -5.23
CA ASP A 127 14.58 20.10 -5.01
C ASP A 127 13.75 19.01 -4.30
N GLU A 128 13.32 18.00 -5.05
CA GLU A 128 12.56 16.85 -4.52
C GLU A 128 13.45 15.66 -4.11
N LYS A 129 14.78 15.83 -4.11
CA LYS A 129 15.72 14.77 -3.75
C LYS A 129 15.67 14.46 -2.26
N TYR A 130 15.73 13.18 -1.94
CA TYR A 130 15.81 12.69 -0.56
C TYR A 130 16.71 11.46 -0.45
N GLU A 131 17.13 11.16 0.77
CA GLU A 131 17.86 9.95 1.13
C GLU A 131 17.25 9.37 2.42
N ILE A 132 16.97 8.08 2.43
CA ILE A 132 16.52 7.35 3.62
C ILE A 132 17.58 6.31 3.98
N LYS A 133 17.97 6.31 5.25
CA LYS A 133 18.83 5.28 5.85
C LYS A 133 18.10 4.66 7.02
N ILE A 134 18.07 3.34 7.07
CA ILE A 134 17.48 2.60 8.18
C ILE A 134 18.60 1.77 8.79
N ASN A 135 18.81 1.97 10.09
CA ASN A 135 19.75 1.22 10.91
C ASN A 135 18.95 0.43 11.97
N ASN A 136 19.62 -0.43 12.74
CA ASN A 136 18.98 -1.41 13.62
C ASN A 136 18.02 -0.85 14.69
N SER A 137 18.09 0.44 15.01
CA SER A 137 17.25 1.09 16.04
C SER A 137 16.60 2.41 15.62
N SER A 138 17.00 2.97 14.48
CA SER A 138 16.54 4.30 14.05
C SER A 138 16.69 4.49 12.55
N GLY A 139 15.93 5.44 12.02
CA GLY A 139 16.05 5.90 10.65
C GLY A 139 16.56 7.34 10.57
N LEU A 140 17.09 7.69 9.40
CA LEU A 140 17.39 9.05 8.97
C LEU A 140 16.72 9.31 7.63
N LEU A 141 15.90 10.36 7.56
CA LEU A 141 15.41 10.96 6.33
C LEU A 141 16.10 12.32 6.15
N LEU A 142 16.94 12.41 5.12
CA LEU A 142 17.70 13.60 4.77
C LEU A 142 17.17 14.20 3.46
N ALA A 143 16.90 15.50 3.45
CA ALA A 143 16.64 16.26 2.22
C ALA A 143 17.07 17.72 2.37
N SER A 144 17.25 18.39 1.24
CA SER A 144 17.60 19.81 1.21
C SER A 144 16.39 20.71 1.43
N SER A 145 15.20 20.28 1.00
CA SER A 145 13.95 21.04 1.00
C SER A 145 12.80 20.26 1.62
N ILE A 146 11.70 20.96 1.91
CA ILE A 146 10.44 20.35 2.35
C ILE A 146 9.88 19.37 1.31
N TRP A 147 10.07 19.64 0.02
CA TRP A 147 9.55 18.79 -1.06
C TRP A 147 10.19 17.41 -1.04
N GLY A 148 11.52 17.35 -0.88
CA GLY A 148 12.24 16.10 -0.70
C GLY A 148 11.79 15.34 0.56
N ILE A 149 11.62 16.04 1.68
CA ILE A 149 11.10 15.42 2.92
C ILE A 149 9.72 14.79 2.69
N LEU A 150 8.80 15.48 2.00
CA LEU A 150 7.47 14.93 1.73
C LEU A 150 7.51 13.66 0.87
N ARG A 151 8.40 13.58 -0.13
CA ARG A 151 8.62 12.36 -0.94
C ARG A 151 9.25 11.23 -0.12
N GLY A 152 10.17 11.59 0.77
CA GLY A 152 10.81 10.63 1.66
C GLY A 152 9.84 10.05 2.69
N LEU A 153 8.97 10.88 3.29
CA LEU A 153 7.96 10.39 4.22
C LEU A 153 6.95 9.43 3.56
N GLU A 154 6.57 9.72 2.30
CA GLU A 154 5.74 8.79 1.52
C GLU A 154 6.45 7.45 1.34
N THR A 155 7.69 7.50 0.88
CA THR A 155 8.53 6.30 0.70
C THR A 155 8.65 5.49 1.98
N PHE A 156 8.97 6.16 3.10
CA PHE A 156 9.08 5.53 4.41
C PHE A 156 7.79 4.80 4.82
N SER A 157 6.63 5.42 4.55
CA SER A 157 5.34 4.82 4.90
C SER A 157 5.00 3.54 4.11
N GLN A 158 5.56 3.41 2.92
CA GLN A 158 5.39 2.23 2.06
C GLN A 158 6.31 1.09 2.49
N LEU A 159 7.52 1.41 2.98
CA LEU A 159 8.47 0.42 3.51
C LEU A 159 7.94 -0.31 4.76
N ILE A 160 7.05 0.32 5.52
CA ILE A 160 6.41 -0.33 6.66
C ILE A 160 5.27 -1.19 6.14
N TYR A 161 5.33 -2.50 6.32
CA TYR A 161 4.25 -3.40 5.92
C TYR A 161 3.95 -4.42 7.01
N LEU A 162 2.82 -5.09 6.86
CA LEU A 162 2.40 -6.10 7.81
C LEU A 162 3.12 -7.39 7.49
N GLY A 163 3.68 -8.01 8.53
CA GLY A 163 4.19 -9.38 8.44
C GLY A 163 3.07 -10.31 7.98
N THR A 164 3.11 -10.67 6.71
CA THR A 164 2.23 -11.67 6.11
C THR A 164 3.14 -12.62 5.36
N ASP A 165 2.96 -13.91 5.64
CA ASP A 165 3.62 -14.99 4.91
C ASP A 165 3.19 -14.98 3.43
#